data_AF-A0A371NRU4-F1
#
_entry.id   AF-A0A371NRU4-F1
#
_cell.length_a   1.000
_cell.length_b   1.000
_cell.length_c   1.000
_cell.angle_alpha   90.00
_cell.angle_beta   90.00
_cell.angle_gamma   90.00
#
_symmetry.space_group_name_H-M   'P 1'
#
loop_
_entity.id
_entity.type
_entity.pdbx_description
1 polymer ?
#
loop_
_entity_poly.entity_id
_entity_poly.type
_entity_poly.pdbx_seq_one_letter_code
_entity_poly.pdbx_strand_id
1 'polypeptide(L)'
;MTGFITGLAGLAYAYLIWNAIAFLIGVAPFGLQAMDWVALLFAAVLPALVFTAAIVLARRRPLWQFIIALLAGLGLSAVFWLNVLSYMMRSIAMA
;
A
#
# COMPACT_ATOMS: atom_id res chain seq x y z
N MET A 1 -22.76 -9.74 4.03
CA MET A 1 -22.35 -8.31 4.04
C MET A 1 -20.83 -8.14 4.16
N THR A 2 -20.17 -8.84 5.07
CA THR A 2 -18.70 -8.77 5.25
C THR A 2 -17.92 -9.04 3.96
N GLY A 3 -18.28 -10.07 3.18
CA GLY A 3 -17.61 -10.36 1.90
C GLY A 3 -17.62 -9.20 0.90
N PHE A 4 -18.75 -8.49 0.77
CA PHE A 4 -18.87 -7.33 -0.10
C PHE A 4 -17.97 -6.16 0.35
N ILE A 5 -17.95 -5.85 1.65
CA ILE A 5 -17.07 -4.83 2.22
C ILE A 5 -15.60 -5.18 2.04
N THR A 6 -15.26 -6.46 2.20
CA THR A 6 -13.89 -6.95 2.02
C THR A 6 -13.46 -6.79 0.56
N GLY A 7 -14.35 -7.10 -0.39
CA GLY A 7 -14.11 -6.86 -1.82
C GLY A 7 -13.92 -5.39 -2.16
N LEU A 8 -14.83 -4.52 -1.71
CA LEU A 8 -14.73 -3.07 -1.93
C LEU A 8 -13.46 -2.48 -1.32
N ALA A 9 -13.15 -2.82 -0.06
CA ALA A 9 -11.91 -2.37 0.58
C ALA A 9 -10.69 -2.93 -0.16
N GLY A 10 -10.73 -4.21 -0.53
CA GLY A 10 -9.66 -4.87 -1.28
C GLY A 10 -9.31 -4.16 -2.59
N LEU A 11 -10.29 -3.60 -3.30
CA LEU A 11 -10.04 -2.79 -4.49
C LEU A 11 -9.22 -1.53 -4.18
N ALA A 12 -9.46 -0.86 -3.05
CA ALA A 12 -8.67 0.30 -2.64
C ALA A 12 -7.21 -0.07 -2.31
N TYR A 13 -6.99 -1.22 -1.65
CA TYR A 13 -5.64 -1.72 -1.43
C TYR A 13 -4.96 -2.14 -2.75
N ALA A 14 -5.67 -2.84 -3.63
CA ALA A 14 -5.16 -3.22 -4.95
C ALA A 14 -4.78 -1.99 -5.79
N TYR A 15 -5.55 -0.91 -5.68
CA TYR A 15 -5.21 0.36 -6.30
C TYR A 15 -3.88 0.93 -5.80
N LEU A 16 -3.60 0.90 -4.48
CA LEU A 16 -2.30 1.32 -3.95
C LEU A 16 -1.15 0.48 -4.50
N ILE A 17 -1.33 -0.84 -4.56
CA ILE A 17 -0.33 -1.77 -5.11
C ILE A 17 -0.06 -1.41 -6.57
N TRP A 18 -1.11 -1.25 -7.37
CA TRP A 18 -0.96 -0.90 -8.78
C TRP A 18 -0.33 0.48 -8.97
N ASN A 19 -0.67 1.45 -8.13
CA ASN A 19 -0.09 2.79 -8.17
C ASN A 19 1.43 2.73 -7.95
N ALA A 20 1.88 1.96 -6.95
CA ALA A 20 3.30 1.76 -6.68
C ALA A 20 4.03 1.06 -7.83
N ILE A 21 3.42 0.03 -8.41
CA ILE A 21 3.98 -0.70 -9.56
C ILE A 21 4.08 0.20 -10.79
N ALA A 22 3.02 0.95 -11.11
CA ALA A 22 2.98 1.85 -12.25
C ALA A 22 4.05 2.96 -12.12
N PHE A 23 4.19 3.52 -10.91
CA PHE A 23 5.26 4.48 -10.63
C PHE A 23 6.64 3.86 -10.81
N LEU A 24 6.89 2.68 -10.25
CA LEU A 24 8.15 1.93 -10.41
C LEU A 24 8.50 1.71 -11.88
N ILE A 25 7.54 1.26 -12.69
CA ILE A 25 7.75 1.05 -14.12
C ILE A 25 8.11 2.37 -14.81
N GLY A 26 7.46 3.47 -14.43
CA GLY A 26 7.74 4.80 -14.96
C GLY A 26 9.14 5.32 -14.61
N VAL A 27 9.64 5.04 -13.41
CA VAL A 27 10.95 5.55 -12.96
C VAL A 27 12.12 4.60 -13.24
N ALA A 28 11.86 3.30 -13.46
CA ALA A 28 12.90 2.29 -13.71
C ALA A 28 13.91 2.65 -14.83
N PRO A 29 13.52 3.27 -15.96
CA PRO A 29 14.46 3.64 -17.03
C PRO A 29 15.50 4.69 -16.64
N PHE A 30 15.25 5.50 -15.60
CA PHE A 30 16.15 6.58 -15.19
C PHE A 30 17.31 6.10 -14.31
N GLY A 31 17.40 4.80 -14.03
CA GLY A 31 18.46 4.22 -13.20
C GLY A 31 18.14 4.30 -11.70
N LEU A 32 17.51 3.26 -11.18
CA LEU A 32 17.18 3.16 -9.75
C LEU A 32 18.35 2.62 -8.94
N GLN A 33 18.63 3.23 -7.79
CA GLN A 33 19.58 2.69 -6.82
C GLN A 33 18.96 1.49 -6.08
N ALA A 34 19.80 0.68 -5.43
CA ALA A 34 19.34 -0.50 -4.68
C ALA A 34 18.28 -0.15 -3.62
N MET A 35 18.42 0.99 -2.92
CA MET A 35 17.46 1.41 -1.91
C MET A 35 16.11 1.83 -2.53
N ASP A 36 16.11 2.41 -3.73
CA ASP A 36 14.89 2.81 -4.42
C ASP A 36 14.05 1.60 -4.82
N TRP A 37 14.70 0.56 -5.33
CA TRP A 37 14.08 -0.74 -5.60
C TRP A 37 13.39 -1.31 -4.35
N VAL A 38 14.11 -1.34 -3.22
CA VAL A 38 13.56 -1.86 -1.97
C VAL A 38 12.35 -1.03 -1.54
N ALA A 39 12.44 0.29 -1.55
CA ALA A 39 11.35 1.17 -1.12
C ALA A 39 10.07 0.98 -1.97
N LEU A 40 10.19 0.91 -3.30
CA LEU A 40 9.04 0.74 -4.20
C LEU A 40 8.44 -0.66 -4.16
N LEU A 41 9.27 -1.70 -4.09
CA LEU A 41 8.78 -3.07 -3.94
C LEU A 41 8.05 -3.22 -2.60
N PHE A 42 8.58 -2.61 -1.53
CA PHE A 42 7.90 -2.61 -0.25
C PHE A 42 6.59 -1.82 -0.29
N ALA A 43 6.53 -0.70 -1.03
CA ALA A 43 5.29 0.04 -1.26
C ALA A 43 4.21 -0.77 -2.00
N ALA A 44 4.61 -1.69 -2.88
CA ALA A 44 3.68 -2.61 -3.53
C ALA A 44 3.27 -3.79 -2.63
N VAL A 45 4.18 -4.33 -1.81
CA VAL A 45 3.90 -5.52 -0.98
C VAL A 45 3.18 -5.17 0.32
N LEU A 46 3.52 -4.06 0.96
CA LEU A 46 3.00 -3.68 2.27
C LEU A 46 1.46 -3.57 2.31
N PRO A 47 0.77 -2.94 1.33
CA PRO A 47 -0.70 -2.87 1.34
C PRO A 47 -1.34 -4.27 1.37
N ALA A 48 -0.79 -5.25 0.64
CA ALA A 48 -1.29 -6.62 0.65
C ALA A 48 -1.14 -7.29 2.03
N LEU A 49 0.00 -7.09 2.68
CA LEU A 49 0.25 -7.59 4.04
C LEU A 49 -0.69 -6.95 5.06
N VAL A 50 -0.84 -5.63 5.00
CA VAL A 50 -1.69 -4.87 5.92
C VAL A 50 -3.17 -5.23 5.75
N PHE A 51 -3.64 -5.40 4.51
CA PHE A 51 -4.99 -5.87 4.22
C PHE A 51 -5.25 -7.26 4.80
N THR A 52 -4.31 -8.19 4.58
CA THR A 52 -4.40 -9.56 5.09
C THR A 52 -4.42 -9.57 6.62
N ALA A 53 -3.56 -8.78 7.26
CA ALA A 53 -3.52 -8.64 8.71
C ALA A 53 -4.82 -8.04 9.27
N ALA A 54 -5.37 -7.01 8.63
CA ALA A 54 -6.63 -6.38 9.03
C ALA A 54 -7.80 -7.39 8.99
N ILE A 55 -7.90 -8.21 7.93
CA ILE A 55 -8.92 -9.25 7.81
C ILE A 55 -8.74 -10.31 8.91
N VAL A 56 -7.53 -10.85 9.09
CA VAL A 56 -7.27 -11.92 10.05
C VAL A 56 -7.58 -11.46 11.48
N LEU A 57 -7.24 -10.22 11.82
CA LEU A 57 -7.48 -9.64 13.14
C LEU A 57 -8.96 -9.35 13.40
N ALA A 58 -9.69 -8.85 12.39
CA ALA A 58 -11.06 -8.36 12.56
C ALA A 58 -12.16 -9.35 12.14
N ARG A 59 -11.84 -10.52 11.56
CA ARG A 59 -12.83 -11.50 11.06
C ARG A 59 -13.85 -12.01 12.09
N ARG A 60 -13.54 -11.93 13.39
CA ARG A 60 -14.45 -12.34 14.49
C ARG A 60 -15.13 -11.15 15.18
N ARG A 61 -14.85 -9.92 14.73
CA ARG A 61 -15.30 -8.67 15.36
C ARG A 61 -16.62 -8.18 14.72
N PRO A 62 -17.41 -7.35 15.42
CA PRO A 62 -18.59 -6.73 14.83
C PRO A 62 -18.25 -5.87 13.60
N LEU A 63 -19.24 -5.68 12.71
CA LEU A 63 -19.06 -5.10 11.38
C LEU A 63 -18.35 -3.73 11.39
N TRP A 64 -18.69 -2.86 12.33
CA TRP A 64 -18.09 -1.53 12.42
C TRP A 64 -16.61 -1.59 12.81
N GLN A 65 -16.21 -2.49 13.72
CA GLN A 65 -14.81 -2.70 14.07
C GLN A 65 -14.01 -3.26 12.89
N PHE A 66 -14.65 -4.12 12.08
CA PHE A 66 -14.06 -4.64 10.86
C PHE A 66 -13.80 -3.53 9.83
N ILE A 67 -14.76 -2.63 9.62
CA ILE A 67 -14.60 -1.47 8.73
C ILE A 67 -13.47 -0.56 9.23
N ILE A 68 -13.46 -0.23 10.52
CA ILE A 68 -12.40 0.63 11.10
C ILE A 68 -11.02 -0.03 10.94
N ALA A 69 -10.89 -1.34 11.16
CA ALA A 69 -9.63 -2.05 10.97
C ALA A 69 -9.14 -1.97 9.51
N LEU A 70 -10.03 -2.17 8.54
CA LEU A 70 -9.71 -2.03 7.12
C LEU A 70 -9.30 -0.60 6.74
N LEU A 71 -10.02 0.40 7.25
CA LEU A 71 -9.69 1.82 7.02
C LEU A 71 -8.38 2.23 7.68
N ALA A 72 -8.11 1.75 8.90
CA ALA A 72 -6.85 2.00 9.59
C ALA A 72 -5.66 1.42 8.83
N GLY A 73 -5.78 0.18 8.34
CA GLY A 73 -4.75 -0.42 7.49
C GLY A 73 -4.57 0.33 6.16
N LEU A 74 -5.65 0.85 5.58
CA LEU A 74 -5.60 1.60 4.33
C LEU A 74 -4.90 2.94 4.56
N GLY A 75 -5.22 3.63 5.66
CA GLY A 75 -4.55 4.86 6.08
C GLY A 75 -3.07 4.65 6.34
N LEU A 76 -2.70 3.57 7.03
CA LEU A 76 -1.30 3.22 7.26
C LEU A 76 -0.55 2.98 5.95
N SER A 77 -1.16 2.25 5.01
CA SER A 77 -0.59 1.98 3.69
C SER A 77 -0.48 3.27 2.85
N ALA A 78 -1.46 4.17 2.93
CA ALA A 78 -1.46 5.44 2.22
C ALA A 78 -0.37 6.39 2.74
N VAL A 79 -0.20 6.49 4.06
CA VAL A 79 0.88 7.26 4.68
C VAL A 79 2.24 6.68 4.29
N PHE A 80 2.38 5.35 4.30
CA PHE A 80 3.61 4.71 3.83
C PHE A 80 3.91 5.08 2.37
N TRP A 81 2.90 5.06 1.50
CA TRP A 81 3.07 5.47 0.11
C TRP A 81 3.55 6.92 -0.03
N LEU A 82 2.96 7.85 0.73
CA LEU A 82 3.42 9.25 0.75
C LEU A 82 4.88 9.37 1.19
N ASN A 83 5.31 8.60 2.19
CA ASN A 83 6.71 8.60 2.63
C ASN A 83 7.65 8.09 1.53
N VAL A 84 7.27 7.02 0.81
CA VAL A 84 8.05 6.49 -0.31
C VAL A 84 8.13 7.51 -1.45
N LEU A 85 7.04 8.21 -1.76
CA LEU A 85 7.06 9.29 -2.75
C LEU A 85 8.00 10.43 -2.35
N SER A 86 7.95 10.88 -1.08
CA SER A 86 8.88 11.90 -0.58
C SER A 86 10.34 11.45 -0.66
N TYR A 87 10.60 10.18 -0.32
CA TYR A 87 11.93 9.57 -0.46
C TYR A 87 12.38 9.57 -1.94
N MET A 88 11.51 9.14 -2.87
CA MET A 88 11.81 9.08 -4.30
C MET A 88 12.11 10.43 -4.90
N MET A 89 11.32 11.46 -4.56
CA MET A 89 11.58 12.83 -5.01
C MET A 89 12.98 13.30 -4.60
N ARG A 90 13.38 12.99 -3.36
CA ARG A 90 14.72 13.31 -2.87
C ARG A 90 15.80 12.50 -3.58
N SER A 91 15.60 11.19 -3.77
CA SER A 91 16.55 10.30 -4.43
C SER A 91 16.83 10.75 -5.87
N ILE A 92 15.76 11.03 -6.64
CA ILE A 92 15.84 11.52 -8.02
C ILE A 92 16.52 12.89 -8.10
N ALA A 93 16.31 13.79 -7.13
CA ALA A 93 16.97 15.09 -7.12
C ALA A 93 18.49 15.02 -6.82
N MET A 94 18.96 13.90 -6.28
CA MET A 94 20.37 13.66 -5.96
C MET A 94 21.06 12.74 -6.97
N ALA A 95 20.32 12.20 -7.95
CA ALA A 95 20.81 11.34 -9.02
C ALA A 95 21.32 12.17 -10.21
#